data_AF-A0AAW5ZH78-F1
#
_entry.id   AF-A0AAW5ZH78-F1
#
_cell.length_a   1.000
_cell.length_b   1.000
_cell.length_c   1.000
_cell.angle_alpha   90.00
_cell.angle_beta   90.00
_cell.angle_gamma   90.00
#
_symmetry.space_group_name_H-M   'P 1'
#
loop_
_entity.id
_entity.type
_entity.pdbx_description
1 polymer ?
#
loop_
_entity_poly.entity_id
_entity_poly.type
_entity_poly.pdbx_seq_one_letter_code
_entity_poly.pdbx_strand_id
1 'polypeptide(L)'
;KAELKLIAEKTKKGYVENALANVHIPPITKATPEVETSPESKNKRPWVADDAVIPVTGDINRFAFPHRSRPREINYLYKDGQIWKRIANNTRAYDPDNNYRSYPENWQLAFAELQRRILNNQQTGSIQSDAALLWNLWNSYSTDELVDDLVIRCGLETTVEIALLALQLKYKPVKADVTTIIPPDLKAESLPNWHQRLCHHLSLASEDEWQRCVDKVLAAIPSLSPARQPFAALLLPERPDIANAMALRYADQNVPAMTWLRLVVTDDAALTTAEKYDFPPLYHDFRAYLAMLLANNGVRGVSRIL
;
A
#
# COMPACT_ATOMS: atom_id res chain seq x y z
N LYS A 1 -74.55 39.77 18.67
CA LYS A 1 -73.95 39.55 17.33
C LYS A 1 -72.87 38.49 17.53
N ALA A 2 -73.25 37.20 17.49
CA ALA A 2 -73.20 36.32 16.32
C ALA A 2 -71.76 35.78 16.14
N GLU A 3 -71.44 34.49 16.11
CA GLU A 3 -72.20 33.24 15.98
C GLU A 3 -71.31 32.06 16.45
N LEU A 4 -71.92 31.02 16.99
CA LEU A 4 -71.41 29.66 17.09
C LEU A 4 -71.48 28.98 15.71
N LYS A 5 -70.52 28.11 15.36
CA LYS A 5 -70.65 26.91 14.47
C LYS A 5 -69.28 26.22 14.37
N LEU A 6 -69.07 25.02 14.93
CA LEU A 6 -69.47 23.68 14.44
C LEU A 6 -68.77 23.25 13.12
N ILE A 7 -68.24 22.02 13.13
CA ILE A 7 -68.35 20.93 12.12
C ILE A 7 -67.02 20.27 11.67
N ALA A 8 -66.93 18.99 12.04
CA ALA A 8 -66.51 17.76 11.33
C ALA A 8 -65.19 17.61 10.57
N GLU A 9 -64.46 16.57 10.99
CA GLU A 9 -64.13 15.35 10.24
C GLU A 9 -63.85 15.38 8.71
N LYS A 10 -62.66 14.83 8.42
CA LYS A 10 -62.33 13.84 7.38
C LYS A 10 -61.79 14.28 5.99
N THR A 11 -60.67 13.60 5.69
CA THR A 11 -60.20 13.04 4.41
C THR A 11 -59.35 13.86 3.43
N LYS A 12 -58.04 13.58 3.50
CA LYS A 12 -57.26 12.76 2.53
C LYS A 12 -56.40 13.49 1.48
N LYS A 13 -55.10 13.17 1.58
CA LYS A 13 -54.01 13.10 0.58
C LYS A 13 -53.34 14.41 0.12
N GLY A 14 -52.02 14.47 0.35
CA GLY A 14 -51.09 15.20 -0.52
C GLY A 14 -49.74 15.56 0.10
N TYR A 15 -48.76 14.69 -0.14
CA TYR A 15 -47.31 14.96 -0.20
C TYR A 15 -46.43 15.06 1.07
N VAL A 16 -45.29 14.41 0.89
CA VAL A 16 -44.20 14.02 1.79
C VAL A 16 -43.21 15.17 1.98
N GLU A 17 -42.69 15.34 3.20
CA GLU A 17 -41.29 15.75 3.44
C GLU A 17 -40.82 15.12 4.78
N ASN A 18 -39.88 14.18 4.69
CA ASN A 18 -39.27 13.48 5.83
C ASN A 18 -38.05 14.26 6.31
N ALA A 19 -38.10 14.83 7.51
CA ALA A 19 -36.92 15.28 8.26
C ALA A 19 -36.68 14.27 9.40
N LEU A 20 -35.68 13.40 9.23
CA LEU A 20 -35.29 12.42 10.24
C LEU A 20 -34.51 13.10 11.38
N ALA A 21 -34.99 12.84 12.59
CA ALA A 21 -34.42 13.28 13.85
C ALA A 21 -33.04 12.66 14.12
N ASN A 22 -32.13 13.48 14.63
CA ASN A 22 -30.83 13.07 15.15
C ASN A 22 -30.96 12.06 16.29
N VAL A 23 -30.40 10.87 16.10
CA VAL A 23 -30.18 9.88 17.17
C VAL A 23 -28.79 10.11 17.77
N HIS A 24 -28.76 10.38 19.07
CA HIS A 24 -27.55 10.54 19.88
C HIS A 24 -27.05 9.14 20.30
N ILE A 25 -25.83 8.78 19.91
CA ILE A 25 -25.15 7.53 20.31
C ILE A 25 -24.16 7.88 21.44
N PRO A 26 -24.17 7.19 22.59
CA PRO A 26 -23.23 7.45 23.67
C PRO A 26 -21.82 6.92 23.32
N PRO A 27 -20.76 7.48 23.91
CA PRO A 27 -19.39 7.10 23.57
C PRO A 27 -19.06 5.71 24.10
N ILE A 28 -18.53 4.86 23.22
CA ILE A 28 -18.01 3.53 23.55
C ILE A 28 -16.70 3.72 24.31
N THR A 29 -16.69 3.41 25.61
CA THR A 29 -15.48 3.30 26.42
C THR A 29 -14.71 2.06 25.98
N LYS A 30 -13.58 2.25 25.27
CA LYS A 30 -12.63 1.16 25.00
C LYS A 30 -11.84 0.88 26.28
N ALA A 31 -11.91 -0.36 26.77
CA ALA A 31 -11.02 -0.83 27.82
C ALA A 31 -9.61 -1.01 27.23
N THR A 32 -8.65 -0.28 27.80
CA THR A 32 -7.22 -0.43 27.53
C THR A 32 -6.74 -1.75 28.14
N PRO A 33 -6.06 -2.66 27.41
CA PRO A 33 -5.36 -3.75 28.06
C PRO A 33 -4.15 -3.18 28.80
N GLU A 34 -4.01 -3.57 30.06
CA GLU A 34 -2.91 -3.20 30.93
C GLU A 34 -1.60 -3.74 30.34
N VAL A 35 -0.76 -2.85 29.83
CA VAL A 35 0.59 -3.17 29.37
C VAL A 35 1.45 -3.31 30.62
N GLU A 36 1.98 -4.51 30.87
CA GLU A 36 3.07 -4.70 31.83
C GLU A 36 4.24 -3.78 31.43
N THR A 37 4.47 -2.76 32.24
CA THR A 37 5.58 -1.84 32.09
C THR A 37 6.87 -2.55 32.46
N SER A 38 7.74 -2.71 31.46
CA SER A 38 9.13 -3.12 31.66
C SER A 38 9.83 -2.15 32.64
N PRO A 39 10.78 -2.62 33.48
CA PRO A 39 11.35 -1.81 34.55
C PRO A 39 12.03 -0.55 34.01
N GLU A 40 11.74 0.59 34.63
CA GLU A 40 12.35 1.88 34.30
C GLU A 40 13.88 1.81 34.35
N SER A 41 14.49 1.94 33.18
CA SER A 41 15.93 2.14 33.04
C SER A 41 16.33 3.43 33.76
N LYS A 42 17.13 3.31 34.83
CA LYS A 42 17.69 4.44 35.60
C LYS A 42 18.72 5.27 34.82
N ASN A 43 18.94 4.99 33.54
CA ASN A 43 19.93 5.70 32.74
C ASN A 43 19.33 7.02 32.21
N LYS A 44 19.74 8.16 32.80
CA LYS A 44 19.32 9.52 32.43
C LYS A 44 19.69 9.95 31.00
N ARG A 45 20.25 9.04 30.20
CA ARG A 45 20.62 9.23 28.80
C ARG A 45 20.36 7.92 28.05
N PRO A 46 19.12 7.68 27.60
CA PRO A 46 18.78 6.47 26.86
C PRO A 46 19.73 6.28 25.67
N TRP A 47 20.05 7.34 24.93
CA TRP A 47 20.90 7.30 23.73
C TRP A 47 22.36 6.81 23.91
N VAL A 48 22.81 6.45 25.11
CA VAL A 48 24.20 6.03 25.41
C VAL A 48 24.36 4.50 25.43
N ALA A 49 23.27 3.73 25.49
CA ALA A 49 23.34 2.28 25.43
C ALA A 49 22.92 1.80 24.03
N ASP A 50 23.71 0.89 23.42
CA ASP A 50 23.46 0.32 22.08
C ASP A 50 22.12 -0.46 21.99
N ASP A 51 21.48 -0.71 23.13
CA ASP A 51 20.21 -1.40 23.30
C ASP A 51 19.07 -0.47 23.77
N ALA A 52 19.30 0.84 23.89
CA ALA A 52 18.29 1.72 24.39
C ALA A 52 17.12 1.90 23.42
N VAL A 53 15.95 1.57 23.93
CA VAL A 53 14.67 1.80 23.24
C VAL A 53 14.43 3.31 23.22
N ILE A 54 14.67 3.96 22.08
CA ILE A 54 14.17 5.32 21.85
C ILE A 54 12.67 5.17 21.56
N PRO A 55 11.78 5.66 22.44
CA PRO A 55 10.35 5.58 22.20
C PRO A 55 10.02 6.37 20.93
N VAL A 56 9.38 5.67 20.00
CA VAL A 56 9.01 6.21 18.69
C VAL A 56 7.83 7.14 18.92
N THR A 57 8.08 8.44 18.87
CA THR A 57 7.00 9.44 19.05
C THR A 57 6.04 9.41 17.87
N GLY A 58 4.82 9.93 18.06
CA GLY A 58 3.85 10.12 16.97
C GLY A 58 4.44 10.88 15.77
N ASP A 59 5.43 11.75 16.00
CA ASP A 59 6.15 12.48 14.96
C ASP A 59 6.99 11.56 14.06
N ILE A 60 7.68 10.56 14.62
CA ILE A 60 8.42 9.57 13.83
C ILE A 60 7.44 8.68 13.07
N ASN A 61 6.32 8.33 13.70
CA ASN A 61 5.29 7.52 13.06
C ASN A 61 4.71 8.21 11.82
N ARG A 62 4.73 9.54 11.72
CA ARG A 62 4.30 10.26 10.50
C ARG A 62 5.21 10.03 9.29
N PHE A 63 6.49 9.76 9.52
CA PHE A 63 7.48 9.57 8.44
C PHE A 63 7.71 8.10 8.09
N ALA A 64 7.51 7.20 9.04
CA ALA A 64 7.65 5.77 8.80
C ALA A 64 6.59 5.24 7.84
N PHE A 65 6.79 4.01 7.35
CA PHE A 65 5.77 3.34 6.57
C PHE A 65 4.53 3.06 7.43
N PRO A 66 3.33 3.08 6.82
CA PRO A 66 2.11 2.70 7.52
C PRO A 66 2.21 1.28 8.08
N HIS A 67 1.62 1.07 9.27
CA HIS A 67 1.67 -0.20 9.98
C HIS A 67 0.49 -0.32 10.96
N ARG A 68 -0.11 -1.50 11.09
CA ARG A 68 -1.34 -1.74 11.87
C ARG A 68 -1.18 -1.56 13.37
N SER A 69 0.02 -1.79 13.92
CA SER A 69 0.30 -1.52 15.33
C SER A 69 0.38 -0.02 15.66
N ARG A 70 0.42 0.83 14.65
CA ARG A 70 0.56 2.29 14.75
C ARG A 70 -0.24 2.98 13.64
N PRO A 71 -1.55 2.70 13.56
CA PRO A 71 -2.38 3.18 12.47
C PRO A 71 -2.44 4.72 12.52
N ARG A 72 -2.54 5.33 11.34
CA ARG A 72 -2.73 6.77 11.20
C ARG A 72 -3.77 7.02 10.12
N GLU A 73 -4.62 8.01 10.31
CA GLU A 73 -5.62 8.34 9.29
C GLU A 73 -4.98 8.78 7.97
N ILE A 74 -5.68 8.52 6.87
CA ILE A 74 -5.34 9.08 5.57
C ILE A 74 -5.84 10.52 5.54
N ASN A 75 -4.93 11.47 5.81
CA ASN A 75 -5.26 12.90 5.95
C ASN A 75 -5.90 13.54 4.71
N TYR A 76 -5.74 12.93 3.54
CA TYR A 76 -6.32 13.37 2.28
C TYR A 76 -6.53 12.17 1.38
N LEU A 77 -7.77 11.99 0.93
CA LEU A 77 -8.13 11.08 -0.15
C LEU A 77 -8.29 11.91 -1.43
N TYR A 78 -7.70 11.44 -2.51
CA TYR A 78 -7.98 12.05 -3.79
C TYR A 78 -9.43 11.79 -4.21
N LYS A 79 -10.08 12.81 -4.77
CA LYS A 79 -11.49 12.72 -5.19
C LYS A 79 -11.63 11.75 -6.37
N ASP A 80 -12.74 11.02 -6.37
CA ASP A 80 -13.15 10.08 -7.41
C ASP A 80 -12.98 10.66 -8.83
N GLY A 81 -12.33 9.88 -9.70
CA GLY A 81 -12.14 10.17 -11.11
C GLY A 81 -11.19 11.32 -11.46
N GLN A 82 -10.52 11.98 -10.52
CA GLN A 82 -9.58 13.06 -10.84
C GLN A 82 -8.33 12.57 -11.57
N ILE A 83 -7.82 11.38 -11.23
CA ILE A 83 -6.71 10.77 -11.96
C ILE A 83 -7.07 10.57 -13.42
N TRP A 84 -8.30 10.11 -13.69
CA TRP A 84 -8.78 9.86 -15.05
C TRP A 84 -8.92 11.15 -15.85
N LYS A 85 -9.34 12.25 -15.23
CA LYS A 85 -9.28 13.57 -15.87
C LYS A 85 -7.85 13.96 -16.22
N ARG A 86 -6.88 13.72 -15.32
CA ARG A 86 -5.46 14.02 -15.58
C ARG A 86 -4.88 13.13 -16.69
N ILE A 87 -5.25 11.84 -16.70
CA ILE A 87 -4.90 10.88 -17.76
C ILE A 87 -5.47 11.35 -19.10
N ALA A 88 -6.76 11.72 -19.15
CA ALA A 88 -7.42 12.21 -20.36
C ALA A 88 -6.80 13.51 -20.89
N ASN A 89 -6.34 14.39 -19.99
CA ASN A 89 -5.68 15.64 -20.37
C ASN A 89 -4.25 15.45 -20.93
N ASN A 90 -3.64 14.29 -20.72
CA ASN A 90 -2.30 13.98 -21.22
C ASN A 90 -2.17 12.51 -21.64
N THR A 91 -3.05 12.09 -22.56
CA THR A 91 -3.09 10.70 -23.04
C THR A 91 -1.73 10.22 -23.55
N ARG A 92 -0.95 11.11 -24.19
CA ARG A 92 0.38 10.79 -24.70
C ARG A 92 1.34 10.26 -23.64
N ALA A 93 1.26 10.76 -22.40
CA ALA A 93 2.12 10.30 -21.31
C ALA A 93 1.75 8.90 -20.79
N TYR A 94 0.48 8.50 -20.93
CA TYR A 94 -0.05 7.28 -20.33
C TYR A 94 -0.34 6.18 -21.36
N ASP A 95 -0.49 6.53 -22.64
CA ASP A 95 -0.75 5.60 -23.74
C ASP A 95 0.40 4.60 -23.90
N PRO A 96 0.14 3.30 -23.67
CA PRO A 96 1.15 2.26 -23.79
C PRO A 96 1.88 2.25 -25.14
N ASP A 97 1.20 2.52 -26.25
CA ASP A 97 1.80 2.47 -27.59
C ASP A 97 2.83 3.57 -27.83
N ASN A 98 2.68 4.70 -27.13
CA ASN A 98 3.68 5.76 -27.15
C ASN A 98 4.95 5.34 -26.40
N ASN A 99 4.80 4.51 -25.37
CA ASN A 99 5.87 4.19 -24.44
C ASN A 99 6.57 2.87 -24.74
N TYR A 100 5.94 1.93 -25.45
CA TYR A 100 6.37 0.53 -25.50
C TYR A 100 6.30 -0.06 -26.92
N ARG A 101 7.12 -1.08 -27.21
CA ARG A 101 7.19 -1.73 -28.53
C ARG A 101 6.36 -3.00 -28.63
N SER A 102 6.38 -3.82 -27.58
CA SER A 102 5.67 -5.09 -27.55
C SER A 102 5.32 -5.48 -26.11
N TYR A 103 4.41 -6.44 -26.00
CA TYR A 103 3.89 -6.96 -24.73
C TYR A 103 3.94 -8.49 -24.72
N PRO A 104 4.12 -9.13 -23.53
CA PRO A 104 3.99 -10.57 -23.39
C PRO A 104 2.63 -11.02 -23.88
N GLU A 105 2.55 -12.20 -24.50
CA GLU A 105 1.33 -12.72 -25.12
C GLU A 105 0.13 -12.67 -24.17
N ASN A 106 0.31 -13.12 -22.92
CA ASN A 106 -0.73 -13.12 -21.90
C ASN A 106 -1.12 -11.72 -21.38
N TRP A 107 -0.44 -10.65 -21.80
CA TRP A 107 -0.71 -9.26 -21.43
C TRP A 107 -1.17 -8.38 -22.59
N GLN A 108 -1.10 -8.85 -23.83
CA GLN A 108 -1.48 -8.04 -25.01
C GLN A 108 -2.91 -7.51 -24.94
N LEU A 109 -3.87 -8.36 -24.55
CA LEU A 109 -5.27 -7.94 -24.40
C LEU A 109 -5.46 -6.86 -23.32
N ALA A 110 -4.74 -6.98 -22.21
CA ALA A 110 -4.81 -6.02 -21.10
C ALA A 110 -4.24 -4.65 -21.48
N PHE A 111 -3.12 -4.61 -22.23
CA PHE A 111 -2.55 -3.36 -22.72
C PHE A 111 -3.40 -2.72 -23.83
N ALA A 112 -3.99 -3.51 -24.72
CA ALA A 112 -4.93 -3.02 -25.72
C ALA A 112 -6.20 -2.44 -25.06
N GLU A 113 -6.73 -3.12 -24.04
CA GLU A 113 -7.85 -2.60 -23.24
C GLU A 113 -7.46 -1.31 -22.53
N LEU A 114 -6.29 -1.25 -21.89
CA LEU A 114 -5.79 -0.06 -21.21
C LEU A 114 -5.68 1.13 -22.17
N GLN A 115 -5.10 0.93 -23.35
CA GLN A 115 -5.00 1.97 -24.37
C GLN A 115 -6.39 2.48 -24.76
N ARG A 116 -7.32 1.57 -25.10
CA ARG A 116 -8.71 1.92 -25.42
C ARG A 116 -9.37 2.71 -24.29
N ARG A 117 -9.12 2.32 -23.03
CA ARG A 117 -9.65 3.00 -21.85
C ARG A 117 -9.12 4.42 -21.71
N ILE A 118 -7.81 4.62 -21.88
CA ILE A 118 -7.18 5.94 -21.82
C ILE A 118 -7.73 6.85 -22.92
N LEU A 119 -7.81 6.37 -24.16
CA LEU A 119 -8.28 7.16 -25.31
C LEU A 119 -9.75 7.57 -25.18
N ASN A 120 -10.58 6.72 -24.58
CA ASN A 120 -12.01 6.98 -24.40
C ASN A 120 -12.35 7.55 -23.00
N ASN A 121 -11.35 7.86 -22.17
CA ASN A 121 -11.52 8.28 -20.78
C ASN A 121 -12.44 7.33 -19.97
N GLN A 122 -12.29 6.02 -20.18
CA GLN A 122 -13.07 4.98 -19.52
C GLN A 122 -12.35 4.48 -18.26
N GLN A 123 -12.93 4.79 -17.10
CA GLN A 123 -12.29 4.54 -15.80
C GLN A 123 -12.25 3.07 -15.40
N THR A 124 -13.20 2.26 -15.86
CA THR A 124 -13.35 0.85 -15.49
C THR A 124 -12.78 -0.07 -16.56
N GLY A 125 -12.22 -1.20 -16.14
CA GLY A 125 -11.71 -2.25 -17.01
C GLY A 125 -11.39 -3.53 -16.25
N SER A 126 -10.71 -4.46 -16.91
CA SER A 126 -10.22 -5.68 -16.27
C SER A 126 -9.16 -5.40 -15.22
N ILE A 127 -9.04 -6.30 -14.23
CA ILE A 127 -8.00 -6.28 -13.20
C ILE A 127 -6.60 -6.19 -13.84
N GLN A 128 -6.37 -6.93 -14.93
CA GLN A 128 -5.08 -6.96 -15.62
C GLN A 128 -4.78 -5.62 -16.33
N SER A 129 -5.79 -4.95 -16.90
CA SER A 129 -5.61 -3.61 -17.48
C SER A 129 -5.38 -2.54 -16.40
N ASP A 130 -6.00 -2.65 -15.24
CA ASP A 130 -5.69 -1.80 -14.06
C ASP A 130 -4.26 -2.07 -13.55
N ALA A 131 -3.81 -3.33 -13.57
CA ALA A 131 -2.45 -3.69 -13.18
C ALA A 131 -1.41 -3.13 -14.15
N ALA A 132 -1.70 -3.16 -15.45
CA ALA A 132 -0.87 -2.53 -16.47
C ALA A 132 -0.77 -1.00 -16.28
N LEU A 133 -1.87 -0.35 -15.88
CA LEU A 133 -1.87 1.09 -15.56
C LEU A 133 -1.04 1.39 -14.31
N LEU A 134 -1.26 0.64 -13.22
CA LEU A 134 -0.53 0.80 -11.97
C LEU A 134 0.98 0.57 -12.16
N TRP A 135 1.34 -0.43 -12.97
CA TRP A 135 2.72 -0.69 -13.37
C TRP A 135 3.32 0.45 -14.22
N ASN A 136 2.59 0.98 -15.20
CA ASN A 136 3.05 2.11 -16.02
C ASN A 136 3.35 3.34 -15.14
N LEU A 137 2.56 3.54 -14.09
CA LEU A 137 2.76 4.61 -13.12
C LEU A 137 3.82 4.32 -12.04
N TRP A 138 4.59 3.24 -12.09
CA TRP A 138 5.52 2.81 -11.02
C TRP A 138 6.34 3.95 -10.37
N ASN A 139 6.82 4.91 -11.18
CA ASN A 139 7.64 6.05 -10.74
C ASN A 139 6.90 7.41 -10.80
N SER A 140 5.58 7.44 -10.95
CA SER A 140 4.79 8.67 -11.09
C SER A 140 4.43 9.27 -9.72
N TYR A 141 4.36 10.60 -9.66
CA TYR A 141 3.85 11.35 -8.50
C TYR A 141 2.32 11.23 -8.33
N SER A 142 1.62 10.69 -9.32
CA SER A 142 0.15 10.50 -9.28
C SER A 142 -0.26 9.09 -8.83
N THR A 143 0.68 8.29 -8.32
CA THR A 143 0.42 6.90 -7.92
C THR A 143 -0.48 6.80 -6.70
N ASP A 144 -0.30 7.67 -5.70
CA ASP A 144 -1.19 7.70 -4.54
C ASP A 144 -2.65 7.92 -4.94
N GLU A 145 -2.86 8.84 -5.88
CA GLU A 145 -4.17 9.16 -6.44
C GLU A 145 -4.79 7.96 -7.18
N LEU A 146 -3.99 7.20 -7.92
CA LEU A 146 -4.45 5.97 -8.58
C LEU A 146 -4.78 4.87 -7.56
N VAL A 147 -3.98 4.69 -6.51
CA VAL A 147 -4.27 3.70 -5.47
C VAL A 147 -5.58 4.02 -4.78
N ASP A 148 -5.83 5.29 -4.43
CA ASP A 148 -7.09 5.72 -3.85
C ASP A 148 -8.28 5.45 -4.79
N ASP A 149 -8.17 5.78 -6.08
CA ASP A 149 -9.18 5.48 -7.10
C ASP A 149 -9.48 3.97 -7.16
N LEU A 150 -8.45 3.13 -7.18
CA LEU A 150 -8.60 1.67 -7.23
C LEU A 150 -9.28 1.13 -5.97
N VAL A 151 -8.90 1.59 -4.78
CA VAL A 151 -9.53 1.15 -3.53
C VAL A 151 -11.00 1.57 -3.49
N ILE A 152 -11.32 2.80 -3.88
CA ILE A 152 -12.69 3.31 -3.91
C ILE A 152 -13.55 2.56 -4.93
N ARG A 153 -13.01 2.31 -6.12
CA ARG A 153 -13.75 1.74 -7.26
C ARG A 153 -13.86 0.22 -7.23
N CYS A 154 -12.80 -0.46 -6.79
CA CYS A 154 -12.65 -1.91 -6.89
C CYS A 154 -12.63 -2.62 -5.53
N GLY A 155 -12.47 -1.88 -4.42
CA GLY A 155 -12.22 -2.42 -3.09
C GLY A 155 -10.74 -2.73 -2.84
N LEU A 156 -10.37 -2.82 -1.56
CA LEU A 156 -8.98 -3.03 -1.14
C LEU A 156 -8.44 -4.40 -1.60
N GLU A 157 -9.22 -5.46 -1.42
CA GLU A 157 -8.85 -6.82 -1.82
C GLU A 157 -8.50 -6.92 -3.31
N THR A 158 -9.33 -6.36 -4.18
CA THR A 158 -9.07 -6.31 -5.63
C THR A 158 -7.85 -5.45 -5.94
N THR A 159 -7.66 -4.33 -5.22
CA THR A 159 -6.49 -3.46 -5.40
C THR A 159 -5.19 -4.18 -5.07
N VAL A 160 -5.19 -5.06 -4.07
CA VAL A 160 -4.05 -5.94 -3.75
C VAL A 160 -3.76 -6.90 -4.90
N GLU A 161 -4.77 -7.52 -5.52
CA GLU A 161 -4.56 -8.37 -6.70
C GLU A 161 -3.96 -7.60 -7.88
N ILE A 162 -4.47 -6.38 -8.12
CA ILE A 162 -3.97 -5.47 -9.15
C ILE A 162 -2.48 -5.16 -8.91
N ALA A 163 -2.10 -4.85 -7.67
CA ALA A 163 -0.71 -4.60 -7.28
C ALA A 163 0.18 -5.83 -7.49
N LEU A 164 -0.28 -7.02 -7.10
CA LEU A 164 0.46 -8.27 -7.26
C LEU A 164 0.67 -8.62 -8.75
N LEU A 165 -0.33 -8.39 -9.60
CA LEU A 165 -0.20 -8.53 -11.06
C LEU A 165 0.77 -7.50 -11.64
N ALA A 166 0.73 -6.25 -11.17
CA ALA A 166 1.66 -5.20 -11.60
C ALA A 166 3.14 -5.56 -11.30
N LEU A 167 3.39 -6.27 -10.19
CA LEU A 167 4.73 -6.76 -9.84
C LEU A 167 5.29 -7.79 -10.83
N GLN A 168 4.44 -8.47 -11.62
CA GLN A 168 4.90 -9.45 -12.61
C GLN A 168 5.59 -8.81 -13.81
N LEU A 169 5.36 -7.51 -14.05
CA LEU A 169 5.84 -6.82 -15.22
C LEU A 169 7.20 -6.16 -15.00
N LYS A 170 7.98 -6.04 -16.08
CA LYS A 170 9.25 -5.33 -16.13
C LYS A 170 9.38 -4.50 -17.39
N TYR A 171 10.38 -3.60 -17.30
CA TYR A 171 11.04 -2.53 -18.11
C TYR A 171 10.38 -1.15 -18.18
N LYS A 172 11.24 -0.15 -17.96
CA LYS A 172 10.94 1.27 -17.81
C LYS A 172 11.40 2.17 -18.98
N PRO A 173 12.38 1.83 -19.84
CA PRO A 173 12.76 2.74 -20.92
C PRO A 173 11.69 2.83 -22.01
N VAL A 174 11.54 4.04 -22.54
CA VAL A 174 10.66 4.33 -23.68
C VAL A 174 11.10 3.51 -24.89
N LYS A 175 10.13 2.88 -25.55
CA LYS A 175 10.26 2.00 -26.71
C LYS A 175 11.10 0.73 -26.47
N ALA A 176 11.03 0.14 -25.28
CA ALA A 176 11.50 -1.24 -25.08
C ALA A 176 10.33 -2.24 -25.06
N ASP A 177 10.60 -3.52 -24.77
CA ASP A 177 9.65 -4.63 -24.84
C ASP A 177 9.20 -5.10 -23.45
N VAL A 178 7.88 -5.14 -23.19
CA VAL A 178 7.32 -5.59 -21.91
C VAL A 178 7.58 -7.06 -21.71
N THR A 179 8.04 -7.41 -20.52
CA THR A 179 8.41 -8.76 -20.17
C THR A 179 7.96 -9.11 -18.77
N THR A 180 7.57 -10.37 -18.59
CA THR A 180 7.36 -11.02 -17.30
C THR A 180 8.59 -11.83 -16.86
N ILE A 181 9.61 -11.91 -17.71
CA ILE A 181 10.85 -12.63 -17.41
C ILE A 181 11.76 -11.69 -16.60
N ILE A 182 11.75 -11.90 -15.29
CA ILE A 182 12.53 -11.12 -14.33
C ILE A 182 13.54 -12.04 -13.68
N PRO A 183 14.85 -11.86 -13.94
CA PRO A 183 15.85 -12.75 -13.38
C PRO A 183 16.04 -12.50 -11.87
N PRO A 184 16.38 -13.53 -11.09
CA PRO A 184 16.55 -13.42 -9.64
C PRO A 184 17.70 -12.49 -9.23
N ASP A 185 18.77 -12.45 -10.02
CA ASP A 185 19.97 -11.63 -9.78
C ASP A 185 19.82 -10.17 -10.26
N LEU A 186 18.60 -9.76 -10.61
CA LEU A 186 18.30 -8.37 -10.92
C LEU A 186 18.76 -7.46 -9.78
N LYS A 187 19.58 -6.46 -10.11
CA LYS A 187 19.96 -5.39 -9.18
C LYS A 187 18.71 -4.85 -8.49
N ALA A 188 18.78 -4.68 -7.18
CA ALA A 188 17.67 -4.19 -6.38
C ALA A 188 17.12 -2.88 -6.97
N GLU A 189 15.82 -2.88 -7.26
CA GLU A 189 15.10 -1.68 -7.70
C GLU A 189 14.47 -1.00 -6.48
N SER A 190 14.23 0.30 -6.55
CA SER A 190 13.41 1.03 -5.59
C SER A 190 12.01 0.40 -5.47
N LEU A 191 11.43 0.46 -4.27
CA LEU A 191 10.02 0.11 -4.08
C LEU A 191 9.13 0.90 -5.05
N PRO A 192 8.02 0.30 -5.53
CA PRO A 192 7.04 1.06 -6.30
C PRO A 192 6.49 2.23 -5.50
N ASN A 193 6.29 3.40 -6.14
CA ASN A 193 5.77 4.59 -5.45
C ASN A 193 4.39 4.34 -4.83
N TRP A 194 3.56 3.50 -5.47
CA TRP A 194 2.24 3.13 -4.97
C TRP A 194 2.29 2.24 -3.70
N HIS A 195 3.43 1.62 -3.38
CA HIS A 195 3.56 0.59 -2.34
C HIS A 195 3.19 1.14 -0.96
N GLN A 196 3.74 2.30 -0.59
CA GLN A 196 3.48 2.92 0.70
C GLN A 196 2.01 3.31 0.86
N ARG A 197 1.37 3.80 -0.21
CA ARG A 197 -0.05 4.18 -0.18
C ARG A 197 -0.95 2.96 0.02
N LEU A 198 -0.67 1.85 -0.66
CA LEU A 198 -1.42 0.62 -0.49
C LEU A 198 -1.24 0.03 0.92
N CYS A 199 -0.01 0.06 1.47
CA CYS A 199 0.25 -0.29 2.87
C CYS A 199 -0.58 0.58 3.83
N HIS A 200 -0.81 1.86 3.50
CA HIS A 200 -1.64 2.74 4.32
C HIS A 200 -3.08 2.25 4.39
N HIS A 201 -3.69 1.92 3.26
CA HIS A 201 -5.03 1.33 3.23
C HIS A 201 -5.09 -0.01 3.99
N LEU A 202 -4.12 -0.90 3.79
CA LEU A 202 -4.02 -2.17 4.53
C LEU A 202 -3.89 -1.97 6.05
N SER A 203 -3.18 -0.92 6.49
CA SER A 203 -3.01 -0.62 7.91
C SER A 203 -4.30 -0.19 8.62
N LEU A 204 -5.29 0.30 7.85
CA LEU A 204 -6.58 0.79 8.33
C LEU A 204 -7.73 -0.20 8.10
N ALA A 205 -7.49 -1.25 7.32
CA ALA A 205 -8.49 -2.27 7.01
C ALA A 205 -8.97 -2.99 8.29
N SER A 206 -10.23 -3.41 8.28
CA SER A 206 -10.75 -4.32 9.31
C SER A 206 -9.93 -5.62 9.35
N GLU A 207 -9.93 -6.32 10.48
CA GLU A 207 -9.17 -7.57 10.62
C GLU A 207 -9.56 -8.60 9.56
N ASP A 208 -10.86 -8.77 9.30
CA ASP A 208 -11.36 -9.71 8.30
C ASP A 208 -10.92 -9.35 6.87
N GLU A 209 -11.01 -8.07 6.50
CA GLU A 209 -10.58 -7.60 5.17
C GLU A 209 -9.06 -7.68 5.01
N TRP A 210 -8.31 -7.34 6.05
CA TRP A 210 -6.85 -7.46 6.06
C TRP A 210 -6.42 -8.92 5.90
N GLN A 211 -7.04 -9.87 6.62
CA GLN A 211 -6.70 -11.28 6.51
C GLN A 211 -6.97 -11.83 5.10
N ARG A 212 -8.08 -11.42 4.45
CA ARG A 212 -8.33 -11.79 3.04
C ARG A 212 -7.27 -11.21 2.09
N CYS A 213 -6.77 -10.01 2.36
CA CYS A 213 -5.64 -9.43 1.62
C CYS A 213 -4.34 -10.22 1.87
N VAL A 214 -4.06 -10.60 3.12
CA VAL A 214 -2.91 -11.44 3.50
C VAL A 214 -2.91 -12.76 2.72
N ASP A 215 -4.06 -13.43 2.67
CA ASP A 215 -4.19 -14.71 1.98
C ASP A 215 -3.89 -14.58 0.48
N LYS A 216 -4.36 -13.49 -0.16
CA LYS A 216 -4.05 -13.19 -1.58
C LYS A 216 -2.57 -12.93 -1.80
N VAL A 217 -1.92 -12.15 -0.94
CA VAL A 217 -0.47 -11.88 -1.03
C VAL A 217 0.32 -13.18 -0.87
N LEU A 218 0.01 -13.98 0.13
CA LEU A 218 0.67 -15.27 0.39
C LEU A 218 0.51 -16.24 -0.79
N ALA A 219 -0.70 -16.32 -1.36
CA ALA A 219 -0.97 -17.15 -2.53
C ALA A 219 -0.18 -16.68 -3.77
N ALA A 220 0.05 -15.37 -3.92
CA ALA A 220 0.74 -14.80 -5.07
C ALA A 220 2.27 -14.89 -4.99
N ILE A 221 2.88 -14.82 -3.79
CA ILE A 221 4.35 -14.82 -3.62
C ILE A 221 5.05 -15.92 -4.43
N PRO A 222 4.65 -17.21 -4.38
CA PRO A 222 5.32 -18.26 -5.15
C PRO A 222 5.28 -18.08 -6.67
N SER A 223 4.30 -17.34 -7.18
CA SER A 223 4.16 -17.08 -8.62
C SER A 223 5.02 -15.91 -9.12
N LEU A 224 5.49 -15.06 -8.20
CA LEU A 224 6.36 -13.93 -8.53
C LEU A 224 7.81 -14.38 -8.70
N SER A 225 8.53 -13.73 -9.61
CA SER A 225 9.99 -13.84 -9.69
C SER A 225 10.63 -13.56 -8.33
N PRO A 226 11.72 -14.26 -7.93
CA PRO A 226 12.42 -14.00 -6.66
C PRO A 226 12.77 -12.52 -6.45
N ALA A 227 13.10 -11.78 -7.51
CA ALA A 227 13.41 -10.35 -7.43
C ALA A 227 12.18 -9.45 -7.12
N ARG A 228 10.96 -9.98 -7.19
CA ARG A 228 9.68 -9.29 -6.94
C ARG A 228 9.00 -9.72 -5.64
N GLN A 229 9.33 -10.90 -5.13
CA GLN A 229 8.74 -11.44 -3.90
C GLN A 229 8.91 -10.52 -2.67
N PRO A 230 10.07 -9.86 -2.45
CA PRO A 230 10.22 -8.94 -1.32
C PRO A 230 9.22 -7.79 -1.32
N PHE A 231 8.83 -7.28 -2.49
CA PHE A 231 7.86 -6.20 -2.60
C PHE A 231 6.46 -6.63 -2.17
N ALA A 232 6.08 -7.86 -2.51
CA ALA A 232 4.83 -8.45 -2.04
C ALA A 232 4.85 -8.70 -0.53
N ALA A 233 5.95 -9.26 0.01
CA ALA A 233 6.09 -9.47 1.46
C ALA A 233 6.02 -8.15 2.25
N LEU A 234 6.61 -7.08 1.73
CA LEU A 234 6.57 -5.76 2.35
C LEU A 234 5.19 -5.09 2.35
N LEU A 235 4.20 -5.61 1.63
CA LEU A 235 2.80 -5.18 1.82
C LEU A 235 2.25 -5.59 3.19
N LEU A 236 2.89 -6.56 3.84
CA LEU A 236 2.48 -7.14 5.13
C LEU A 236 3.58 -6.96 6.19
N PRO A 237 3.95 -5.72 6.55
CA PRO A 237 5.04 -5.51 7.51
C PRO A 237 4.73 -6.07 8.91
N GLU A 238 3.46 -6.34 9.23
CA GLU A 238 3.01 -7.00 10.47
C GLU A 238 3.31 -8.51 10.50
N ARG A 239 3.76 -9.09 9.39
CA ARG A 239 4.06 -10.52 9.24
C ARG A 239 5.55 -10.72 8.96
N PRO A 240 6.43 -10.40 9.94
CA PRO A 240 7.87 -10.55 9.79
C PRO A 240 8.28 -12.01 9.59
N ASP A 241 7.45 -12.97 10.00
CA ASP A 241 7.64 -14.40 9.74
C ASP A 241 7.75 -14.71 8.23
N ILE A 242 6.96 -14.03 7.39
CA ILE A 242 7.02 -14.18 5.93
C ILE A 242 8.37 -13.68 5.40
N ALA A 243 8.82 -12.52 5.88
CA ALA A 243 10.10 -11.94 5.47
C ALA A 243 11.29 -12.77 5.96
N ASN A 244 11.26 -13.24 7.21
CA ASN A 244 12.29 -14.10 7.79
C ASN A 244 12.42 -15.40 6.98
N ALA A 245 11.30 -16.09 6.73
CA ALA A 245 11.28 -17.32 5.95
C ALA A 245 11.76 -17.09 4.51
N MET A 246 11.40 -15.97 3.89
CA MET A 246 11.83 -15.61 2.55
C MET A 246 13.34 -15.36 2.48
N ALA A 247 13.91 -14.58 3.41
CA ALA A 247 15.34 -14.30 3.44
C ALA A 247 16.14 -15.61 3.59
N LEU A 248 15.75 -16.47 4.53
CA LEU A 248 16.41 -17.76 4.75
C LEU A 248 16.28 -18.71 3.55
N ARG A 249 15.12 -18.74 2.87
CA ARG A 249 14.90 -19.55 1.66
C ARG A 249 15.89 -19.21 0.54
N TYR A 250 16.28 -17.95 0.43
CA TYR A 250 17.19 -17.46 -0.61
C TYR A 250 18.62 -17.23 -0.10
N ALA A 251 18.99 -17.76 1.07
CA ALA A 251 20.28 -17.47 1.71
C ALA A 251 21.50 -17.79 0.84
N ASP A 252 21.41 -18.84 0.02
CA ASP A 252 22.48 -19.33 -0.86
C ASP A 252 22.32 -18.89 -2.32
N GLN A 253 21.34 -18.02 -2.63
CA GLN A 253 21.07 -17.52 -3.97
C GLN A 253 21.41 -16.04 -4.08
N ASN A 254 21.88 -15.61 -5.26
CA ASN A 254 22.09 -14.19 -5.55
C ASN A 254 20.75 -13.52 -5.92
N VAL A 255 20.07 -12.95 -4.92
CA VAL A 255 18.80 -12.23 -5.07
C VAL A 255 18.90 -10.86 -4.40
N PRO A 256 19.47 -9.84 -5.09
CA PRO A 256 19.73 -8.52 -4.50
C PRO A 256 18.50 -7.84 -3.90
N ALA A 257 17.30 -8.12 -4.43
CA ALA A 257 16.05 -7.60 -3.89
C ALA A 257 15.79 -8.00 -2.43
N MET A 258 16.46 -9.03 -1.90
CA MET A 258 16.31 -9.44 -0.49
C MET A 258 16.79 -8.37 0.50
N THR A 259 17.61 -7.40 0.08
CA THR A 259 17.98 -6.23 0.90
C THR A 259 16.74 -5.53 1.48
N TRP A 260 15.64 -5.49 0.73
CA TRP A 260 14.40 -4.85 1.14
C TRP A 260 13.75 -5.46 2.38
N LEU A 261 14.02 -6.74 2.66
CA LEU A 261 13.47 -7.42 3.83
C LEU A 261 14.07 -6.89 5.14
N ARG A 262 15.23 -6.22 5.12
CA ARG A 262 15.87 -5.57 6.29
C ARG A 262 14.91 -4.66 7.07
N LEU A 263 13.90 -4.11 6.39
CA LEU A 263 12.87 -3.22 6.95
C LEU A 263 11.95 -3.91 7.97
N VAL A 264 11.75 -5.23 7.84
CA VAL A 264 10.73 -5.97 8.59
C VAL A 264 11.23 -7.27 9.21
N VAL A 265 12.39 -7.80 8.79
CA VAL A 265 12.97 -9.00 9.42
C VAL A 265 13.28 -8.78 10.90
N THR A 266 13.03 -9.80 11.68
CA THR A 266 13.25 -9.82 13.14
C THR A 266 14.19 -10.94 13.58
N ASP A 267 14.44 -11.93 12.72
CA ASP A 267 15.38 -13.02 12.97
C ASP A 267 16.80 -12.63 12.59
N ASP A 268 17.78 -12.90 13.45
CA ASP A 268 19.17 -12.48 13.26
C ASP A 268 19.85 -13.17 12.07
N ALA A 269 19.52 -14.44 11.80
CA ALA A 269 20.08 -15.17 10.66
C ALA A 269 19.48 -14.68 9.33
N ALA A 270 18.17 -14.40 9.33
CA ALA A 270 17.48 -13.76 8.20
C ALA A 270 18.04 -12.35 7.93
N LEU A 271 18.28 -11.56 8.98
CA LEU A 271 18.88 -10.24 8.87
C LEU A 271 20.29 -10.33 8.27
N THR A 272 21.15 -11.18 8.83
CA THR A 272 22.51 -11.44 8.30
C THR A 272 22.49 -11.80 6.82
N THR A 273 21.48 -12.58 6.41
CA THR A 273 21.28 -12.97 5.01
C THR A 273 20.90 -11.79 4.13
N ALA A 274 20.00 -10.92 4.59
CA ALA A 274 19.57 -9.75 3.84
C ALA A 274 20.65 -8.65 3.77
N GLU A 275 21.54 -8.57 4.76
CA GLU A 275 22.68 -7.64 4.85
C GLU A 275 23.81 -7.97 3.87
N LYS A 276 23.78 -9.12 3.19
CA LYS A 276 24.69 -9.42 2.07
C LYS A 276 24.56 -8.42 0.91
N TYR A 277 23.46 -7.68 0.86
CA TYR A 277 23.09 -6.79 -0.23
C TYR A 277 22.91 -5.36 0.24
N ASP A 278 23.52 -4.42 -0.48
CA ASP A 278 23.30 -3.00 -0.28
C ASP A 278 21.88 -2.59 -0.69
N PHE A 279 21.33 -1.59 0.00
CA PHE A 279 20.14 -0.92 -0.48
C PHE A 279 20.45 -0.23 -1.82
N PRO A 280 19.51 -0.22 -2.79
CA PRO A 280 19.64 0.66 -3.93
C PRO A 280 19.58 2.13 -3.46
N PRO A 281 20.02 3.09 -4.28
CA PRO A 281 19.94 4.50 -3.92
C PRO A 281 18.53 4.90 -3.44
N LEU A 282 18.43 5.29 -2.17
CA LEU A 282 17.15 5.55 -1.50
C LEU A 282 16.58 6.95 -1.75
N TYR A 283 17.25 7.77 -2.58
CA TYR A 283 16.90 9.16 -2.97
C TYR A 283 15.80 9.84 -2.12
N HIS A 284 14.55 9.85 -2.60
CA HIS A 284 13.42 10.56 -1.98
C HIS A 284 12.85 9.87 -0.74
N ASP A 285 13.18 8.60 -0.52
CA ASP A 285 12.54 7.73 0.45
C ASP A 285 13.43 7.43 1.67
N PHE A 286 14.70 7.88 1.67
CA PHE A 286 15.66 7.63 2.76
C PHE A 286 15.07 7.93 4.14
N ARG A 287 14.40 9.09 4.28
CA ARG A 287 13.75 9.51 5.53
C ARG A 287 12.67 8.52 5.98
N ALA A 288 11.88 8.01 5.05
CA ALA A 288 10.79 7.10 5.35
C ALA A 288 11.31 5.71 5.77
N TYR A 289 12.35 5.21 5.09
CA TYR A 289 13.04 3.97 5.48
C TYR A 289 13.70 4.07 6.84
N LEU A 290 14.43 5.16 7.09
CA LEU A 290 15.07 5.40 8.38
C LEU A 290 14.04 5.47 9.51
N ALA A 291 12.93 6.19 9.29
CA ALA A 291 11.84 6.27 10.26
C ALA A 291 11.16 4.91 10.46
N MET A 292 11.02 4.09 9.42
CA MET A 292 10.47 2.72 9.52
C MET A 292 11.36 1.82 10.38
N LEU A 293 12.67 1.83 10.13
CA LEU A 293 13.64 1.02 10.87
C LEU A 293 13.76 1.46 12.33
N LEU A 294 13.82 2.78 12.59
CA LEU A 294 13.72 3.33 13.93
C LEU A 294 12.44 2.90 14.62
N ALA A 295 11.32 2.95 13.90
CA ALA A 295 10.03 2.64 14.46
C ALA A 295 9.86 1.15 14.82
N ASN A 296 10.43 0.26 14.02
CA ASN A 296 10.31 -1.19 14.22
C ASN A 296 11.41 -1.76 15.11
N ASN A 297 12.62 -1.19 15.08
CA ASN A 297 13.83 -1.80 15.67
C ASN A 297 14.66 -0.85 16.55
N GLY A 298 14.18 0.38 16.82
CA GLY A 298 14.91 1.37 17.59
C GLY A 298 16.23 1.79 16.94
N VAL A 299 17.21 2.19 17.76
CA VAL A 299 18.54 2.64 17.29
C VAL A 299 19.26 1.54 16.50
N ARG A 300 19.12 0.29 16.91
CA ARG A 300 19.66 -0.88 16.19
C ARG A 300 19.08 -1.04 14.78
N GLY A 301 17.90 -0.50 14.52
CA GLY A 301 17.35 -0.44 13.17
C GLY A 301 18.15 0.48 12.24
N VAL A 302 18.74 1.55 12.76
CA VAL A 302 19.46 2.56 11.95
C VAL A 302 20.72 1.97 11.33
N SER A 303 21.43 1.10 12.05
CA SER A 303 22.60 0.42 11.50
C SER A 303 22.26 -0.51 10.33
N ARG A 304 20.99 -0.92 10.19
CA ARG A 304 20.53 -1.72 9.05
C ARG A 304 20.35 -0.91 7.77
N ILE A 305 20.65 0.39 7.72
CA ILE A 305 20.67 1.18 6.46
C ILE A 305 22.09 1.39 5.94
N LEU A 306 23.05 1.41 6.87
CA LEU A 306 24.48 1.53 6.59
C LEU A 306 25.02 0.21 6.02
#